data_AF-A0A971SLX5-F1
#
_entry.id   AF-A0A971SLX5-F1
#
_cell.length_a   1.000
_cell.length_b   1.000
_cell.length_c   1.000
_cell.angle_alpha   90.00
_cell.angle_beta   90.00
_cell.angle_gamma   90.00
#
_symmetry.space_group_name_H-M   'P 1'
#
loop_
_entity.id
_entity.type
_entity.pdbx_description
1 polymer ?
#
loop_
_entity_poly.entity_id
_entity_poly.type
_entity_poly.pdbx_seq_one_letter_code
_entity_poly.pdbx_strand_id
1 'polypeptide(L)'
;MKNKSLSVTFILTGIIVLFLALFLGQTFKQSGPFTPPAKAEQPNFAEELLATSGNCRITEDKVIFDFALTNHSSEVMELPFGSGQQFELVVKDEKGKEVYRYSDGKFFTMAIVYKQLKPGESLRWQDQWDLRDKEGNMVNPGRYRAEIEIMVIPEEDGVKIEDHQLRTTIEFTLPERQQVDTPGSKEQNAEEIGREESPVASGDKEKGIIPSSEAKAIIADVAHAVMQALSTKDAEKLAQYVHPVKGVRFTPYTYVDTGRDLVFTTDEIRNFFNNQQRYLWGYYDGSGEEILLTPSEYYAKFVYSADFINAEQIGYNQVLGFGNMLENQFEVYDNPIIVEYYFSGFDPVYEGMDWQSLRLVFEKYEDEWRLTGIIHNQWTI
;
A
#
# COMPACT_ATOMS: atom_id res chain seq x y z
N MET A 1 -49.51 43.83 28.40
CA MET A 1 -49.64 45.28 28.64
C MET A 1 -48.92 45.67 29.93
N LYS A 2 -47.98 46.62 29.83
CA LYS A 2 -47.39 47.47 30.90
C LYS A 2 -46.56 46.77 32.00
N ASN A 3 -45.22 46.90 31.99
CA ASN A 3 -44.39 48.00 32.54
C ASN A 3 -44.19 47.84 34.07
N LYS A 4 -43.03 48.07 34.71
CA LYS A 4 -41.83 48.85 34.38
C LYS A 4 -40.75 48.57 35.44
N SER A 5 -39.48 48.49 35.05
CA SER A 5 -38.39 49.43 35.41
C SER A 5 -37.75 49.27 36.79
N LEU A 6 -36.43 48.99 36.80
CA LEU A 6 -35.47 49.93 37.38
C LEU A 6 -34.17 49.94 36.57
N SER A 7 -33.74 51.16 36.24
CA SER A 7 -32.54 51.57 35.52
C SER A 7 -31.35 51.72 36.50
N VAL A 8 -30.12 51.72 36.01
CA VAL A 8 -29.19 52.89 35.97
C VAL A 8 -27.77 52.38 35.61
N THR A 9 -27.25 52.54 34.37
CA THR A 9 -26.50 53.68 33.74
C THR A 9 -24.97 53.62 34.06
N PHE A 10 -24.10 53.16 33.12
CA PHE A 10 -23.20 53.93 32.18
C PHE A 10 -21.90 54.48 32.86
N ILE A 11 -20.72 54.72 32.27
CA ILE A 11 -20.08 54.51 30.94
C ILE A 11 -18.62 55.07 31.04
N LEU A 12 -17.74 54.65 30.10
CA LEU A 12 -16.54 55.34 29.52
C LEU A 12 -15.17 55.50 30.25
N THR A 13 -14.16 54.93 29.56
CA THR A 13 -12.87 55.50 29.06
C THR A 13 -11.88 56.25 29.99
N GLY A 14 -10.59 55.94 29.79
CA GLY A 14 -9.59 56.99 29.59
C GLY A 14 -8.28 56.86 30.39
N ILE A 15 -7.25 56.41 29.68
CA ILE A 15 -5.79 56.65 29.81
C ILE A 15 -5.37 57.75 30.81
N ILE A 16 -4.46 57.42 31.74
CA ILE A 16 -3.48 58.37 32.32
C ILE A 16 -2.10 57.70 32.49
N VAL A 17 -1.09 58.41 31.98
CA VAL A 17 0.37 58.19 32.00
C VAL A 17 0.95 58.84 33.28
N LEU A 18 1.95 58.25 33.96
CA LEU A 18 3.23 58.90 34.36
C LEU A 18 4.11 58.06 35.34
N PHE A 19 5.34 57.78 34.89
CA PHE A 19 6.66 57.95 35.55
C PHE A 19 6.94 57.38 36.96
N LEU A 20 8.01 56.56 37.07
CA LEU A 20 9.31 57.06 37.55
C LEU A 20 10.45 56.04 37.28
N ALA A 21 11.53 56.53 36.66
CA ALA A 21 12.82 55.85 36.52
C ALA A 21 13.57 55.80 37.86
N LEU A 22 14.64 54.98 37.97
CA LEU A 22 15.93 55.33 38.59
C LEU A 22 16.99 54.21 38.33
N PHE A 23 18.08 54.63 37.69
CA PHE A 23 19.50 54.26 37.88
C PHE A 23 20.13 52.94 37.39
N LEU A 24 21.00 53.10 36.37
CA LEU A 24 22.48 52.92 36.35
C LEU A 24 22.83 52.47 34.92
N GLY A 25 23.58 53.20 34.10
CA GLY A 25 24.78 53.95 34.39
C GLY A 25 25.96 53.22 33.77
N GLN A 26 26.22 53.39 32.47
CA GLN A 26 27.55 53.61 31.88
C GLN A 26 27.47 53.74 30.35
N THR A 27 28.23 54.71 29.86
CA THR A 27 28.30 55.20 28.48
C THR A 27 29.29 54.41 27.63
N PHE A 28 28.92 54.06 26.39
CA PHE A 28 29.88 54.04 25.28
C PHE A 28 29.30 54.75 24.05
N LYS A 29 30.18 55.48 23.37
CA LYS A 29 29.93 56.53 22.38
C LYS A 29 29.71 55.96 20.96
N GLN A 30 28.99 56.78 20.18
CA GLN A 30 29.06 56.99 18.71
C GLN A 30 28.12 56.21 17.76
N SER A 31 26.99 56.87 17.46
CA SER A 31 26.59 57.42 16.14
C SER A 31 26.76 56.59 14.85
N GLY A 32 25.61 56.13 14.32
CA GLY A 32 25.31 55.96 12.90
C GLY A 32 23.79 56.21 12.69
N PRO A 33 23.32 56.58 11.48
CA PRO A 33 21.89 56.75 11.24
C PRO A 33 21.18 55.41 11.43
N PHE A 34 20.13 55.40 12.24
CA PHE A 34 19.32 54.21 12.50
C PHE A 34 18.55 53.86 11.22
N THR A 35 19.12 53.00 10.39
CA THR A 35 18.36 52.27 9.38
C THR A 35 17.48 51.27 10.14
N PRO A 36 16.15 51.26 9.98
CA PRO A 36 15.34 50.20 10.56
C PRO A 36 15.88 48.86 10.04
N PRO A 37 16.01 47.83 10.89
CA PRO A 37 16.48 46.54 10.43
C PRO A 37 15.56 46.10 9.29
N ALA A 38 16.18 45.69 8.17
CA ALA A 38 15.48 45.01 7.09
C ALA A 38 14.61 43.94 7.73
N LYS A 39 13.32 43.97 7.40
CA LYS A 39 12.35 42.93 7.76
C LYS A 39 13.04 41.61 7.45
N ALA A 40 13.40 40.86 8.50
CA ALA A 40 13.95 39.52 8.30
C ALA A 40 12.92 38.80 7.44
N GLU A 41 13.30 38.48 6.20
CA GLU A 41 12.59 37.47 5.43
C GLU A 41 12.61 36.23 6.32
N GLN A 42 11.48 35.97 6.98
CA GLN A 42 11.22 34.64 7.49
C GLN A 42 11.43 33.70 6.30
N PRO A 43 12.20 32.61 6.45
CA PRO A 43 12.25 31.60 5.41
C PRO A 43 10.80 31.19 5.16
N ASN A 44 10.34 31.46 3.95
CA ASN A 44 9.06 30.99 3.47
C ASN A 44 9.22 29.47 3.35
N PHE A 45 8.99 28.76 4.45
CA PHE A 45 8.75 27.32 4.39
C PHE A 45 7.43 27.21 3.63
N ALA A 46 7.53 27.00 2.32
CA ALA A 46 6.39 26.50 1.56
C ALA A 46 5.89 25.27 2.34
N GLU A 47 4.61 25.29 2.69
CA GLU A 47 4.00 24.20 3.42
C GLU A 47 4.20 22.93 2.59
N GLU A 48 4.91 21.93 3.12
CA GLU A 48 5.08 20.64 2.46
C GLU A 48 3.72 19.92 2.49
N LEU A 49 2.94 20.11 1.44
CA LEU A 49 1.59 19.57 1.30
C LEU A 49 1.59 18.06 1.11
N LEU A 50 2.59 17.57 0.39
CA LEU A 50 2.79 16.18 0.07
C LEU A 50 4.17 15.73 0.54
N ALA A 51 4.25 14.47 0.96
CA ALA A 51 5.50 13.83 1.30
C ALA A 51 5.60 12.45 0.64
N THR A 52 6.70 12.21 -0.06
CA THR A 52 7.06 10.87 -0.51
C THR A 52 7.89 10.15 0.54
N SER A 53 7.63 8.85 0.69
CA SER A 53 8.40 7.96 1.54
C SER A 53 8.66 6.67 0.79
N GLY A 54 9.74 5.98 1.14
CA GLY A 54 10.08 4.72 0.51
C GLY A 54 11.04 3.88 1.34
N ASN A 55 10.91 2.58 1.21
CA ASN A 55 11.77 1.57 1.82
C ASN A 55 11.96 0.42 0.84
N CYS A 56 12.98 -0.40 1.07
CA CYS A 56 13.16 -1.62 0.28
C CYS A 56 13.47 -2.81 1.17
N ARG A 57 13.12 -3.99 0.66
CA ARG A 57 13.47 -5.28 1.24
C ARG A 57 14.23 -6.09 0.21
N ILE A 58 15.41 -6.57 0.60
CA ILE A 58 16.28 -7.38 -0.24
C ILE A 58 16.03 -8.86 0.08
N THR A 59 15.82 -9.68 -0.94
CA THR A 59 15.79 -11.15 -0.86
C THR A 59 16.97 -11.74 -1.64
N GLU A 60 17.05 -13.07 -1.69
CA GLU A 60 18.08 -13.77 -2.47
C GLU A 60 17.97 -13.50 -3.98
N ASP A 61 16.75 -13.26 -4.47
CA ASP A 61 16.38 -13.21 -5.88
C ASP A 61 15.87 -11.84 -6.36
N LYS A 62 15.51 -10.91 -5.46
CA LYS A 62 14.93 -9.61 -5.83
C LYS A 62 15.14 -8.52 -4.78
N VAL A 63 14.91 -7.28 -5.21
CA VAL A 63 14.64 -6.14 -4.32
C VAL A 63 13.19 -5.73 -4.49
N ILE A 64 12.49 -5.59 -3.38
CA ILE A 64 11.10 -5.13 -3.33
C ILE A 64 11.10 -3.72 -2.77
N PHE A 65 10.58 -2.77 -3.55
CA PHE A 65 10.47 -1.36 -3.17
C PHE A 65 9.03 -1.05 -2.78
N ASP A 66 8.83 -0.58 -1.56
CA ASP A 66 7.56 -0.04 -1.09
C ASP A 66 7.69 1.47 -0.99
N PHE A 67 6.74 2.22 -1.53
CA PHE A 67 6.78 3.69 -1.47
C PHE A 67 5.39 4.29 -1.49
N ALA A 68 5.29 5.50 -0.95
CA ALA A 68 4.01 6.16 -0.74
C ALA A 68 4.11 7.67 -0.94
N LEU A 69 2.99 8.27 -1.36
CA LEU A 69 2.76 9.72 -1.39
C LEU A 69 1.66 10.04 -0.36
N THR A 70 1.99 10.83 0.66
CA THR A 70 1.08 11.17 1.77
C THR A 70 0.67 12.63 1.68
N ASN A 71 -0.62 12.90 1.89
CA ASN A 71 -1.14 14.25 2.04
C ASN A 71 -1.00 14.74 3.49
N HIS A 72 -0.16 15.74 3.71
CA HIS A 72 0.04 16.41 5.00
C HIS A 72 -0.77 17.72 5.12
N SER A 73 -1.45 18.14 4.06
CA SER A 73 -2.34 19.29 4.11
C SER A 73 -3.61 19.00 4.89
N SER A 74 -4.33 20.05 5.29
CA SER A 74 -5.64 19.94 5.94
C SER A 74 -6.80 19.78 4.96
N GLU A 75 -6.55 19.77 3.65
CA GLU A 75 -7.56 19.69 2.60
C GLU A 75 -7.46 18.40 1.79
N VAL A 76 -8.55 18.01 1.13
CA VAL A 76 -8.52 16.90 0.18
C VAL A 76 -7.80 17.38 -1.08
N MET A 77 -6.77 16.65 -1.51
CA MET A 77 -6.04 16.94 -2.74
C MET A 77 -6.58 16.09 -3.88
N GLU A 78 -6.81 16.69 -5.04
CA GLU A 78 -7.05 16.00 -6.29
C GLU A 78 -5.76 15.99 -7.10
N LEU A 79 -5.23 14.81 -7.38
CA LEU A 79 -3.95 14.59 -8.03
C LEU A 79 -4.19 14.02 -9.43
N PRO A 80 -4.00 14.83 -10.49
CA PRO A 80 -4.06 14.33 -11.86
C PRO A 80 -2.75 13.65 -12.25
N PHE A 81 -2.87 12.51 -12.91
CA PHE A 81 -1.77 11.78 -13.55
C PHE A 81 -2.00 11.78 -15.06
N GLY A 82 -0.97 12.11 -15.84
CA GLY A 82 -1.11 12.26 -17.29
C GLY A 82 -1.33 10.96 -18.07
N SER A 83 -1.20 9.80 -17.41
CA SER A 83 -1.34 8.47 -18.01
C SER A 83 -1.62 7.43 -16.91
N GLY A 84 -1.79 6.16 -17.30
CA GLY A 84 -1.76 5.03 -16.36
C GLY A 84 -0.42 4.89 -15.61
N GLN A 85 0.66 5.51 -16.10
CA GLN A 85 1.92 5.60 -15.36
C GLN A 85 1.80 6.65 -14.26
N GLN A 86 1.74 6.18 -13.01
CA GLN A 86 1.64 7.05 -11.83
C GLN A 86 2.99 7.33 -11.18
N PHE A 87 4.01 6.53 -11.46
CA PHE A 87 5.35 6.70 -10.94
C PHE A 87 6.41 6.24 -11.95
N GLU A 88 7.65 6.62 -11.70
CA GLU A 88 8.84 6.04 -12.30
C GLU A 88 9.78 5.61 -11.17
N LEU A 89 10.36 4.41 -11.29
CA LEU A 89 11.40 3.91 -10.40
C LEU A 89 12.63 3.60 -11.24
N VAL A 90 13.76 4.22 -10.90
CA VAL A 90 15.03 4.00 -11.58
C VAL A 90 16.07 3.53 -10.57
N VAL A 91 16.65 2.35 -10.79
CA VAL A 91 17.77 1.86 -9.98
C VAL A 91 19.09 2.14 -10.69
N LYS A 92 20.02 2.73 -9.95
CA LYS A 92 21.38 3.02 -10.39
C LYS A 92 22.41 2.34 -9.51
N ASP A 93 23.51 1.89 -10.12
CA ASP A 93 24.68 1.39 -9.41
C ASP A 93 25.50 2.54 -8.79
N GLU A 94 26.57 2.20 -8.05
CA GLU A 94 27.48 3.17 -7.42
C GLU A 94 28.13 4.15 -8.42
N LYS A 95 28.26 3.78 -9.70
CA LYS A 95 28.81 4.64 -10.76
C LYS A 95 27.73 5.54 -11.39
N GLY A 96 26.48 5.42 -10.94
CA GLY A 96 25.33 6.11 -11.53
C GLY A 96 24.83 5.48 -12.83
N LYS A 97 25.27 4.27 -13.20
CA LYS A 97 24.72 3.54 -14.35
C LYS A 97 23.32 3.06 -13.98
N GLU A 98 22.34 3.42 -14.79
CA GLU A 98 20.99 2.86 -14.71
C GLU A 98 21.02 1.37 -15.05
N VAL A 99 20.54 0.55 -14.11
CA VAL A 99 20.47 -0.91 -14.25
C VAL A 99 19.03 -1.39 -14.37
N TYR A 100 18.06 -0.63 -13.85
CA TYR A 100 16.65 -0.94 -13.93
C TYR A 100 15.82 0.33 -14.05
N ARG A 101 14.73 0.25 -14.80
CA ARG A 101 13.71 1.29 -14.93
C ARG A 101 12.36 0.62 -15.00
N TYR A 102 11.44 1.06 -14.15
CA TYR A 102 10.09 0.53 -14.08
C TYR A 102 9.39 0.59 -15.45
N SER A 103 9.49 1.70 -16.18
CA SER A 103 8.84 1.86 -17.47
C SER A 103 9.44 1.04 -18.63
N ASP A 104 10.61 0.40 -18.46
CA ASP A 104 11.20 -0.41 -19.53
C ASP A 104 10.29 -1.60 -19.89
N GLY A 105 9.92 -1.68 -21.17
CA GLY A 105 9.05 -2.75 -21.69
C GLY A 105 7.58 -2.68 -21.25
N LYS A 106 7.17 -1.61 -20.55
CA LYS A 106 5.78 -1.39 -20.15
C LYS A 106 5.09 -0.38 -21.07
N PHE A 107 3.82 -0.64 -21.35
CA PHE A 107 2.95 0.32 -22.03
C PHE A 107 1.92 0.87 -21.02
N PHE A 108 1.65 2.17 -21.13
CA PHE A 108 0.71 2.85 -20.24
C PHE A 108 -0.41 3.48 -21.05
N THR A 109 -1.63 3.48 -20.50
CA THR A 109 -2.77 4.12 -21.13
C THR A 109 -2.58 5.63 -21.15
N MET A 110 -2.91 6.28 -22.27
CA MET A 110 -2.85 7.75 -22.40
C MET A 110 -4.14 8.42 -21.89
N ALA A 111 -4.62 7.99 -20.73
CA ALA A 111 -5.80 8.55 -20.08
C ALA A 111 -5.39 9.30 -18.82
N ILE A 112 -5.94 10.51 -18.63
CA ILE A 112 -5.72 11.27 -17.40
C ILE A 112 -6.45 10.56 -16.27
N VAL A 113 -5.73 10.23 -15.20
CA VAL A 113 -6.28 9.58 -14.00
C VAL A 113 -6.31 10.59 -12.87
N TYR A 114 -7.45 10.75 -12.22
CA TYR A 114 -7.60 11.61 -11.05
C TYR A 114 -7.63 10.76 -9.79
N LYS A 115 -6.78 11.08 -8.80
CA LYS A 115 -6.79 10.45 -7.47
C LYS A 115 -7.12 11.49 -6.43
N GLN A 116 -8.10 11.19 -5.58
CA GLN A 116 -8.39 12.01 -4.41
C GLN A 116 -7.61 11.47 -3.21
N LEU A 117 -6.96 12.37 -2.47
CA LEU A 117 -6.15 12.04 -1.31
C LEU A 117 -6.56 12.93 -0.13
N LYS A 118 -7.21 12.34 0.87
CA LYS A 118 -7.68 13.06 2.07
C LYS A 118 -6.51 13.47 2.98
N PRO A 119 -6.72 14.42 3.91
CA PRO A 119 -5.73 14.75 4.93
C PRO A 119 -5.25 13.52 5.69
N GLY A 120 -3.94 13.29 5.70
CA GLY A 120 -3.28 12.15 6.34
C GLY A 120 -3.34 10.82 5.57
N GLU A 121 -4.00 10.77 4.41
CA GLU A 121 -4.08 9.57 3.58
C GLU A 121 -2.82 9.42 2.71
N SER A 122 -2.48 8.18 2.37
CA SER A 122 -1.37 7.85 1.49
C SER A 122 -1.82 7.05 0.28
N LEU A 123 -1.35 7.43 -0.91
CA LEU A 123 -1.26 6.51 -2.03
C LEU A 123 -0.02 5.63 -1.82
N ARG A 124 -0.15 4.33 -2.06
CA ARG A 124 0.93 3.35 -1.85
C ARG A 124 1.15 2.54 -3.12
N TRP A 125 2.42 2.29 -3.44
CA TRP A 125 2.84 1.47 -4.56
C TRP A 125 3.95 0.52 -4.13
N GLN A 126 4.10 -0.57 -4.88
CA GLN A 126 5.22 -1.49 -4.75
C GLN A 126 5.74 -1.85 -6.14
N ASP A 127 7.06 -2.02 -6.26
CA ASP A 127 7.70 -2.55 -7.46
C ASP A 127 8.80 -3.56 -7.09
N GLN A 128 9.07 -4.52 -7.99
CA GLN A 128 10.03 -5.59 -7.74
C GLN A 128 11.08 -5.63 -8.84
N TRP A 129 12.34 -5.62 -8.44
CA TRP A 129 13.48 -5.75 -9.33
C TRP A 129 14.18 -7.09 -9.12
N ASP A 130 14.25 -7.92 -10.15
CA ASP A 130 14.81 -9.29 -10.16
C ASP A 130 16.35 -9.34 -10.18
N LEU A 131 17.01 -8.23 -9.84
CA LEU A 131 18.46 -8.07 -9.80
C LEU A 131 19.14 -8.20 -11.17
N ARG A 132 18.40 -8.07 -12.29
CA ARG A 132 18.99 -8.05 -13.63
C ARG A 132 19.20 -6.64 -14.14
N ASP A 133 20.33 -6.41 -14.80
CA ASP A 133 20.55 -5.21 -15.58
C ASP A 133 19.72 -5.22 -16.89
N LYS A 134 19.79 -4.11 -17.63
CA LYS A 134 19.13 -3.95 -18.94
C LYS A 134 19.58 -4.94 -20.01
N GLU A 135 20.72 -5.61 -19.79
CA GLU A 135 21.25 -6.64 -20.66
C GLU A 135 20.81 -8.06 -20.21
N GLY A 136 20.02 -8.16 -19.14
CA GLY A 136 19.51 -9.41 -18.56
C GLY A 136 20.49 -10.13 -17.63
N ASN A 137 21.65 -9.53 -17.35
CA ASN A 137 22.69 -10.12 -16.50
C ASN A 137 22.42 -9.79 -15.02
N MET A 138 22.76 -10.72 -14.13
CA MET A 138 22.70 -10.45 -12.69
C MET A 138 23.67 -9.33 -12.32
N VAL A 139 23.17 -8.33 -11.58
CA VAL A 139 24.00 -7.25 -11.06
C VAL A 139 24.93 -7.74 -9.96
N ASN A 140 26.05 -7.02 -9.80
CA ASN A 140 27.02 -7.34 -8.77
C ASN A 140 26.54 -6.91 -7.37
N PRO A 141 27.04 -7.53 -6.30
CA PRO A 141 26.95 -6.99 -4.95
C PRO A 141 27.50 -5.56 -4.88
N GLY A 142 26.97 -4.74 -3.98
CA GLY A 142 27.43 -3.36 -3.81
C GLY A 142 26.32 -2.38 -3.49
N ARG A 143 26.65 -1.09 -3.50
CA ARG A 143 25.71 0.00 -3.24
C ARG A 143 24.89 0.34 -4.47
N TYR A 144 23.61 0.56 -4.24
CA TYR A 144 22.64 0.96 -5.24
C TYR A 144 21.77 2.10 -4.70
N ARG A 145 21.18 2.83 -5.64
CA ARG A 145 20.24 3.91 -5.37
C ARG A 145 19.00 3.70 -6.23
N ALA A 146 17.83 3.61 -5.60
CA ALA A 146 16.55 3.71 -6.29
C ALA A 146 16.04 5.16 -6.18
N GLU A 147 15.81 5.78 -7.33
CA GLU A 147 15.18 7.09 -7.47
C GLU A 147 13.73 6.88 -7.87
N ILE A 148 12.80 7.41 -7.08
CA ILE A 148 11.36 7.28 -7.28
C ILE A 148 10.78 8.67 -7.54
N GLU A 149 9.98 8.79 -8.60
CA GLU A 149 9.26 9.99 -8.98
C GLU A 149 7.78 9.67 -9.14
N ILE A 150 6.90 10.43 -8.47
CA ILE A 150 5.45 10.33 -8.62
C ILE A 150 5.00 11.32 -9.70
N MET A 151 4.34 10.81 -10.74
CA MET A 151 4.09 11.48 -12.02
C MET A 151 2.81 12.34 -12.00
N VAL A 152 2.61 13.12 -10.93
CA VAL A 152 1.51 14.09 -10.85
C VAL A 152 1.77 15.21 -11.87
N ILE A 153 0.78 15.54 -12.69
CA ILE A 153 0.89 16.66 -13.63
C ILE A 153 0.47 17.98 -12.96
N PRO A 154 1.19 19.09 -13.17
CA PRO A 154 0.79 20.38 -12.64
C PRO A 154 -0.46 20.90 -13.36
N GLU A 155 -1.39 21.49 -12.62
CA GLU A 155 -2.54 22.21 -13.17
C GLU A 155 -2.30 23.73 -13.13
N GLU A 156 -2.73 24.46 -14.16
CA GLU A 156 -2.53 25.92 -14.25
C GLU A 156 -3.22 26.70 -13.11
N ASP A 157 -4.40 26.22 -12.68
CA ASP A 157 -5.18 26.81 -11.59
C ASP A 157 -5.10 25.98 -10.29
N GLY A 158 -4.30 24.92 -10.27
CA GLY A 158 -4.19 23.98 -9.16
C GLY A 158 -3.17 24.39 -8.11
N VAL A 159 -3.13 23.59 -7.04
CA VAL A 159 -2.16 23.80 -5.97
C VAL A 159 -0.76 23.48 -6.49
N LYS A 160 0.17 24.43 -6.36
CA LYS A 160 1.55 24.24 -6.79
C LYS A 160 2.25 23.23 -5.88
N ILE A 161 2.64 22.09 -6.45
CA ILE A 161 3.44 21.06 -5.79
C ILE A 161 4.89 21.19 -6.24
N GLU A 162 5.83 21.22 -5.29
CA GLU A 162 7.26 21.30 -5.61
C GLU A 162 7.81 19.89 -5.91
N ASP A 163 8.73 19.77 -6.89
CA ASP A 163 9.24 18.48 -7.37
C ASP A 163 9.78 17.56 -6.27
N HIS A 164 10.41 18.12 -5.24
CA HIS A 164 10.97 17.34 -4.14
C HIS A 164 9.89 16.64 -3.28
N GLN A 165 8.66 17.15 -3.28
CA GLN A 165 7.54 16.51 -2.58
C GLN A 165 7.06 15.24 -3.31
N LEU A 166 7.35 15.15 -4.61
CA LEU A 166 6.99 14.02 -5.47
C LEU A 166 8.14 13.05 -5.71
N ARG A 167 9.29 13.26 -5.07
CA ARG A 167 10.51 12.48 -5.32
C ARG A 167 11.11 11.96 -4.03
N THR A 168 11.41 10.66 -3.99
CA THR A 168 12.16 10.05 -2.90
C THR A 168 13.31 9.20 -3.43
N THR A 169 14.27 8.90 -2.55
CA THR A 169 15.46 8.12 -2.91
C THR A 169 15.72 7.09 -1.82
N ILE A 170 15.89 5.84 -2.23
CA ILE A 170 16.23 4.73 -1.34
C ILE A 170 17.67 4.31 -1.66
N GLU A 171 18.56 4.41 -0.68
CA GLU A 171 19.89 3.82 -0.76
C GLU A 171 19.89 2.42 -0.12
N PHE A 172 20.47 1.44 -0.81
CA PHE A 172 20.54 0.07 -0.32
C PHE A 172 21.82 -0.62 -0.78
N THR A 173 22.17 -1.73 -0.13
CA THR A 173 23.39 -2.50 -0.44
C THR A 173 23.02 -3.95 -0.67
N LEU A 174 23.33 -4.46 -1.87
CA LEU A 174 23.18 -5.87 -2.20
C LEU A 174 24.32 -6.68 -1.57
N PRO A 175 24.02 -7.77 -0.83
CA PRO A 175 25.04 -8.60 -0.19
C PRO A 175 25.83 -9.43 -1.22
N GLU A 176 27.03 -9.86 -0.83
CA GLU A 176 27.77 -10.85 -1.60
C GLU A 176 26.96 -12.15 -1.68
N ARG A 177 26.69 -12.63 -2.90
CA ARG A 177 26.05 -13.94 -3.08
C ARG A 177 27.07 -15.02 -2.76
N GLN A 178 26.78 -15.85 -1.76
CA GLN A 178 27.53 -17.08 -1.54
C GLN A 178 27.33 -17.97 -2.76
N GLN A 179 28.41 -18.30 -3.47
CA GLN A 179 28.36 -19.33 -4.52
C GLN A 179 27.94 -20.64 -3.86
N VAL A 180 26.71 -21.10 -4.16
CA VAL A 180 26.28 -22.46 -3.81
C VAL A 180 26.92 -23.42 -4.80
N ASP A 181 28.14 -23.84 -4.48
CA ASP A 181 28.72 -25.05 -5.04
C ASP A 181 27.96 -26.26 -4.44
N THR A 182 27.11 -26.91 -5.23
CA THR A 182 26.46 -28.19 -4.85
C THR A 182 27.28 -29.36 -5.43
N PRO A 183 27.36 -30.54 -4.79
CA PRO A 183 27.96 -30.86 -3.49
C PRO A 183 28.99 -32.02 -3.59
N GLY A 184 30.05 -31.98 -2.78
CA GLY A 184 30.98 -33.09 -2.56
C GLY A 184 31.14 -33.41 -1.07
N SER A 185 30.35 -34.37 -0.59
CA SER A 185 30.46 -35.14 0.66
C SER A 185 31.51 -34.73 1.74
N LYS A 186 31.05 -34.36 2.94
CA LYS A 186 31.06 -35.20 4.18
C LYS A 186 30.84 -34.39 5.47
N GLU A 187 29.87 -34.89 6.25
CA GLU A 187 29.71 -34.96 7.72
C GLU A 187 30.27 -33.91 8.70
N GLN A 188 29.30 -33.37 9.47
CA GLN A 188 29.26 -33.16 10.94
C GLN A 188 30.26 -32.21 11.63
N ASN A 189 29.75 -31.13 12.20
CA ASN A 189 29.50 -31.05 13.65
C ASN A 189 28.71 -29.79 14.05
N ALA A 190 27.88 -29.95 15.08
CA ALA A 190 27.11 -28.90 15.73
C ALA A 190 27.99 -28.07 16.67
N GLU A 191 27.68 -26.78 16.83
CA GLU A 191 27.84 -26.05 18.10
C GLU A 191 26.92 -24.83 18.13
N GLU A 192 26.18 -24.74 19.22
CA GLU A 192 25.22 -23.71 19.63
C GLU A 192 25.95 -22.60 20.43
N ILE A 193 25.21 -21.53 20.78
CA ILE A 193 25.55 -20.35 21.62
C ILE A 193 25.93 -19.12 20.76
N GLY A 194 25.29 -17.94 20.84
CA GLY A 194 24.25 -17.40 21.72
C GLY A 194 24.45 -15.88 21.85
N ARG A 195 23.32 -15.13 21.89
CA ARG A 195 23.16 -13.69 22.24
C ARG A 195 23.66 -12.70 21.17
N GLU A 196 22.97 -11.59 20.90
CA GLU A 196 22.41 -10.64 21.85
C GLU A 196 21.30 -9.78 21.19
N GLU A 197 20.13 -9.72 21.83
CA GLU A 197 19.13 -8.68 21.61
C GLU A 197 19.61 -7.35 22.20
N SER A 198 19.16 -6.23 21.63
CA SER A 198 18.98 -4.99 22.39
C SER A 198 17.95 -4.07 21.73
N PRO A 199 17.30 -3.20 22.54
CA PRO A 199 15.86 -3.00 22.51
C PRO A 199 15.47 -1.58 22.08
N VAL A 200 14.24 -1.40 21.60
CA VAL A 200 13.51 -0.14 21.80
C VAL A 200 12.04 -0.42 22.07
N ALA A 201 11.61 -0.01 23.26
CA ALA A 201 10.22 0.10 23.64
C ALA A 201 9.72 1.52 23.37
N SER A 202 8.61 1.63 22.64
CA SER A 202 7.58 2.65 22.87
C SER A 202 6.33 2.19 22.12
N GLY A 203 5.26 1.93 22.88
CA GLY A 203 4.09 1.22 22.40
C GLY A 203 3.26 2.01 21.40
N ASP A 204 2.94 1.33 20.31
CA ASP A 204 1.61 1.29 19.69
C ASP A 204 1.45 -0.12 19.13
N LYS A 205 0.21 -0.64 19.06
CA LYS A 205 -0.07 -2.01 18.62
C LYS A 205 0.23 -2.18 17.12
N GLU A 206 1.49 -2.45 16.77
CA GLU A 206 1.87 -2.88 15.42
C GLU A 206 1.34 -4.31 15.19
N LYS A 207 0.30 -4.46 14.36
CA LYS A 207 -0.04 -5.75 13.74
C LYS A 207 1.10 -6.10 12.79
N GLY A 208 2.12 -6.82 13.26
CA GLY A 208 3.19 -7.32 12.41
C GLY A 208 2.61 -8.32 11.39
N ILE A 209 2.73 -8.02 10.10
CA ILE A 209 2.38 -8.98 9.04
C ILE A 209 3.33 -10.17 9.15
N ILE A 210 2.78 -11.39 9.23
CA ILE A 210 3.57 -12.62 9.34
C ILE A 210 4.46 -12.74 8.09
N PRO A 211 5.79 -12.92 8.23
CA PRO A 211 6.70 -13.06 7.11
C PRO A 211 6.29 -14.19 6.15
N SER A 212 6.58 -14.01 4.86
CA SER A 212 6.09 -14.92 3.81
C SER A 212 6.46 -16.39 4.01
N SER A 213 7.70 -16.69 4.42
CA SER A 213 8.16 -18.05 4.66
C SER A 213 7.42 -18.72 5.83
N GLU A 214 7.16 -17.97 6.89
CA GLU A 214 6.40 -18.42 8.06
C GLU A 214 4.91 -18.57 7.70
N ALA A 215 4.34 -17.59 7.02
CA ALA A 215 2.96 -17.64 6.53
C ALA A 215 2.73 -18.89 5.66
N LYS A 216 3.66 -19.18 4.74
CA LYS A 216 3.65 -20.40 3.93
C LYS A 216 3.65 -21.67 4.79
N ALA A 217 4.56 -21.77 5.75
CA ALA A 217 4.66 -22.92 6.64
C ALA A 217 3.39 -23.15 7.46
N ILE A 218 2.67 -22.07 7.79
CA ILE A 218 1.43 -22.12 8.56
C ILE A 218 0.23 -22.53 7.71
N ILE A 219 0.07 -21.96 6.51
CA ILE A 219 -1.21 -21.99 5.79
C ILE A 219 -1.23 -22.86 4.54
N ALA A 220 -0.08 -23.25 3.97
CA ALA A 220 -0.02 -23.80 2.61
C ALA A 220 -0.95 -25.00 2.38
N ASP A 221 -0.99 -25.95 3.31
CA ASP A 221 -1.85 -27.14 3.21
C ASP A 221 -3.34 -26.79 3.29
N VAL A 222 -3.70 -25.85 4.19
CA VAL A 222 -5.09 -25.37 4.35
C VAL A 222 -5.53 -24.62 3.10
N ALA A 223 -4.68 -23.72 2.59
CA ALA A 223 -4.96 -22.95 1.39
C ALA A 223 -5.10 -23.86 0.16
N HIS A 224 -4.25 -24.88 0.02
CA HIS A 224 -4.39 -25.88 -1.04
C HIS A 224 -5.71 -26.65 -0.94
N ALA A 225 -6.11 -27.07 0.26
CA ALA A 225 -7.38 -27.77 0.45
C ALA A 225 -8.61 -26.89 0.18
N VAL A 226 -8.55 -25.59 0.53
CA VAL A 226 -9.59 -24.61 0.16
C VAL A 226 -9.64 -24.41 -1.35
N MET A 227 -8.50 -24.21 -2.00
CA MET A 227 -8.44 -24.06 -3.46
C MET A 227 -8.93 -25.32 -4.19
N GLN A 228 -8.61 -26.51 -3.67
CA GLN A 228 -9.15 -27.77 -4.18
C GLN A 228 -10.68 -27.81 -4.08
N ALA A 229 -11.24 -27.50 -2.91
CA ALA A 229 -12.68 -27.45 -2.72
C ALA A 229 -13.37 -26.43 -3.65
N LEU A 230 -12.73 -25.27 -3.86
CA LEU A 230 -13.19 -24.29 -4.85
C LEU A 230 -13.15 -24.88 -6.26
N SER A 231 -12.04 -25.48 -6.70
CA SER A 231 -11.88 -26.04 -8.06
C SER A 231 -12.90 -27.14 -8.39
N THR A 232 -13.27 -27.97 -7.40
CA THR A 232 -14.23 -29.07 -7.56
C THR A 232 -15.66 -28.68 -7.19
N LYS A 233 -15.89 -27.42 -6.82
CA LYS A 233 -17.18 -26.91 -6.31
C LYS A 233 -17.74 -27.73 -5.14
N ASP A 234 -16.85 -28.23 -4.27
CA ASP A 234 -17.22 -28.99 -3.07
C ASP A 234 -17.63 -28.02 -1.95
N ALA A 235 -18.91 -27.63 -1.94
CA ALA A 235 -19.47 -26.68 -0.97
C ALA A 235 -19.39 -27.19 0.47
N GLU A 236 -19.57 -28.49 0.70
CA GLU A 236 -19.48 -29.09 2.04
C GLU A 236 -18.05 -29.02 2.57
N LYS A 237 -17.06 -29.31 1.71
CA LYS A 237 -15.66 -29.20 2.09
C LYS A 237 -15.24 -27.75 2.29
N LEU A 238 -15.67 -26.84 1.42
CA LEU A 238 -15.39 -25.41 1.55
C LEU A 238 -15.95 -24.83 2.85
N ALA A 239 -17.19 -25.18 3.21
CA ALA A 239 -17.85 -24.71 4.43
C ALA A 239 -17.07 -25.07 5.71
N GLN A 240 -16.32 -26.18 5.73
CA GLN A 240 -15.50 -26.57 6.88
C GLN A 240 -14.36 -25.58 7.17
N TYR A 241 -13.91 -24.82 6.17
CA TYR A 241 -12.82 -23.86 6.34
C TYR A 241 -13.33 -22.44 6.61
N VAL A 242 -14.60 -22.14 6.36
CA VAL A 242 -15.18 -20.80 6.54
C VAL A 242 -15.14 -20.38 8.01
N HIS A 243 -14.78 -19.12 8.27
CA HIS A 243 -14.78 -18.58 9.62
C HIS A 243 -16.19 -18.64 10.23
N PRO A 244 -16.40 -19.34 11.36
CA PRO A 244 -17.75 -19.66 11.87
C PRO A 244 -18.53 -18.46 12.45
N VAL A 245 -17.89 -17.29 12.56
CA VAL A 245 -18.47 -16.06 13.12
C VAL A 245 -18.44 -14.95 12.08
N LYS A 246 -17.30 -14.75 11.42
CA LYS A 246 -17.13 -13.71 10.40
C LYS A 246 -17.70 -14.10 9.03
N GLY A 247 -17.89 -15.39 8.75
CA GLY A 247 -18.22 -15.87 7.40
C GLY A 247 -17.05 -15.69 6.44
N VAL A 248 -17.32 -15.74 5.14
CA VAL A 248 -16.37 -15.43 4.07
C VAL A 248 -16.88 -14.26 3.23
N ARG A 249 -16.07 -13.21 3.11
CA ARG A 249 -16.32 -12.03 2.28
C ARG A 249 -15.86 -12.29 0.85
N PHE A 250 -16.65 -11.86 -0.13
CA PHE A 250 -16.29 -11.90 -1.55
C PHE A 250 -16.10 -10.49 -2.08
N THR A 251 -14.91 -10.22 -2.59
CA THR A 251 -14.54 -8.93 -3.17
C THR A 251 -14.20 -9.13 -4.65
N PRO A 252 -14.96 -8.52 -5.59
CA PRO A 252 -14.78 -8.75 -7.04
C PRO A 252 -13.48 -8.17 -7.62
N TYR A 253 -12.80 -7.29 -6.88
CA TYR A 253 -11.54 -6.66 -7.26
C TYR A 253 -10.67 -6.45 -6.02
N THR A 254 -9.47 -5.88 -6.18
CA THR A 254 -8.48 -5.68 -5.11
C THR A 254 -9.01 -5.03 -3.83
N TYR A 255 -9.79 -3.95 -3.95
CA TYR A 255 -10.16 -3.12 -2.81
C TYR A 255 -11.31 -3.74 -2.02
N VAL A 256 -11.04 -4.12 -0.77
CA VAL A 256 -12.03 -4.71 0.13
C VAL A 256 -12.96 -3.63 0.67
N ASP A 257 -14.22 -3.67 0.27
CA ASP A 257 -15.25 -2.73 0.72
C ASP A 257 -16.12 -3.39 1.80
N THR A 258 -15.81 -3.10 3.06
CA THR A 258 -16.51 -3.72 4.19
C THR A 258 -18.01 -3.39 4.26
N GLY A 259 -18.46 -2.31 3.60
CA GLY A 259 -19.85 -1.87 3.57
C GLY A 259 -20.66 -2.39 2.39
N ARG A 260 -20.01 -2.86 1.31
CA ARG A 260 -20.68 -3.36 0.09
C ARG A 260 -20.42 -4.83 -0.22
N ASP A 261 -19.23 -5.34 0.08
CA ASP A 261 -18.88 -6.73 -0.24
C ASP A 261 -19.80 -7.70 0.51
N LEU A 262 -20.22 -8.74 -0.20
CA LEU A 262 -21.12 -9.75 0.34
C LEU A 262 -20.34 -10.72 1.22
N VAL A 263 -20.94 -11.07 2.36
CA VAL A 263 -20.40 -12.03 3.31
C VAL A 263 -21.37 -13.19 3.43
N PHE A 264 -20.87 -14.41 3.26
CA PHE A 264 -21.67 -15.63 3.38
C PHE A 264 -21.22 -16.41 4.61
N THR A 265 -22.19 -16.86 5.40
CA THR A 265 -21.98 -17.74 6.54
C THR A 265 -21.61 -19.15 6.11
N THR A 266 -21.12 -19.97 7.05
CA THR A 266 -20.84 -21.39 6.82
C THR A 266 -22.03 -22.15 6.23
N ASP A 267 -23.25 -21.91 6.73
CA ASP A 267 -24.46 -22.58 6.25
C ASP A 267 -24.86 -22.12 4.84
N GLU A 268 -24.69 -20.83 4.54
CA GLU A 268 -24.95 -20.31 3.19
C GLU A 268 -23.93 -20.82 2.18
N ILE A 269 -22.66 -21.01 2.60
CA ILE A 269 -21.61 -21.60 1.75
C ILE A 269 -21.94 -23.03 1.33
N ARG A 270 -22.52 -23.85 2.21
CA ARG A 270 -22.98 -25.22 1.85
C ARG A 270 -23.98 -25.23 0.69
N ASN A 271 -24.79 -24.17 0.57
CA ASN A 271 -25.77 -24.01 -0.50
C ASN A 271 -25.32 -23.08 -1.63
N PHE A 272 -24.09 -22.55 -1.59
CA PHE A 272 -23.61 -21.48 -2.48
C PHE A 272 -23.82 -21.83 -3.96
N PHE A 273 -23.34 -23.01 -4.41
CA PHE A 273 -23.42 -23.39 -5.83
C PHE A 273 -24.83 -23.75 -6.31
N ASN A 274 -25.75 -24.04 -5.38
CA ASN A 274 -27.15 -24.37 -5.70
C ASN A 274 -28.07 -23.14 -5.61
N ASN A 275 -27.62 -22.06 -4.96
CA ASN A 275 -28.39 -20.85 -4.77
C ASN A 275 -28.62 -20.11 -6.09
N GLN A 276 -29.90 -19.93 -6.44
CA GLN A 276 -30.34 -19.25 -7.66
C GLN A 276 -30.70 -17.77 -7.43
N GLN A 277 -30.60 -17.27 -6.20
CA GLN A 277 -30.80 -15.86 -5.90
C GLN A 277 -29.69 -15.04 -6.55
N ARG A 278 -30.07 -13.95 -7.23
CA ARG A 278 -29.12 -12.95 -7.73
C ARG A 278 -28.82 -11.94 -6.63
N TYR A 279 -27.55 -11.57 -6.53
CA TYR A 279 -27.06 -10.53 -5.62
C TYR A 279 -26.35 -9.45 -6.43
N LEU A 280 -26.40 -8.22 -5.92
CA LEU A 280 -25.53 -7.16 -6.40
C LEU A 280 -24.17 -7.31 -5.71
N TRP A 281 -23.18 -7.79 -6.44
CA TRP A 281 -21.82 -8.04 -5.92
C TRP A 281 -20.91 -6.82 -5.96
N GLY A 282 -21.39 -5.72 -6.56
CA GLY A 282 -20.60 -4.53 -6.84
C GLY A 282 -20.87 -4.02 -8.25
N TYR A 283 -19.89 -3.33 -8.81
CA TYR A 283 -19.97 -2.72 -10.13
C TYR A 283 -18.73 -3.11 -10.94
N TYR A 284 -18.87 -3.32 -12.24
CA TYR A 284 -17.74 -3.60 -13.11
C TYR A 284 -16.80 -2.40 -13.14
N ASP A 285 -15.50 -2.66 -12.97
CA ASP A 285 -14.51 -1.61 -13.14
C ASP A 285 -14.45 -1.15 -14.61
N GLY A 286 -14.24 0.14 -14.82
CA GLY A 286 -14.32 0.79 -16.15
C GLY A 286 -15.75 1.15 -16.60
N SER A 287 -16.69 0.19 -16.64
CA SER A 287 -18.06 0.47 -17.13
C SER A 287 -19.01 1.02 -16.06
N GLY A 288 -18.80 0.67 -14.79
CA GLY A 288 -19.69 1.00 -13.68
C GLY A 288 -21.03 0.25 -13.70
N GLU A 289 -21.21 -0.74 -14.57
CA GLU A 289 -22.45 -1.55 -14.62
C GLU A 289 -22.57 -2.47 -13.40
N GLU A 290 -23.80 -2.78 -12.99
CA GLU A 290 -24.06 -3.67 -11.85
C GLU A 290 -23.57 -5.10 -12.11
N ILE A 291 -22.84 -5.67 -11.14
CA ILE A 291 -22.51 -7.09 -11.10
C ILE A 291 -23.69 -7.83 -10.44
N LEU A 292 -24.78 -8.01 -11.18
CA LEU A 292 -25.99 -8.68 -10.71
C LEU A 292 -26.00 -10.18 -11.10
N LEU A 293 -25.41 -11.02 -10.25
CA LEU A 293 -25.13 -12.43 -10.54
C LEU A 293 -25.64 -13.37 -9.45
N THR A 294 -25.95 -14.61 -9.81
CA THR A 294 -26.05 -15.72 -8.83
C THR A 294 -24.67 -16.09 -8.29
N PRO A 295 -24.56 -16.73 -7.11
CA PRO A 295 -23.28 -17.19 -6.58
C PRO A 295 -22.48 -18.08 -7.55
N SER A 296 -23.13 -18.97 -8.29
CA SER A 296 -22.48 -19.82 -9.29
C SER A 296 -21.95 -19.05 -10.50
N GLU A 297 -22.68 -18.02 -10.96
CA GLU A 297 -22.21 -17.13 -12.03
C GLU A 297 -21.05 -16.24 -11.54
N TYR A 298 -21.14 -15.70 -10.32
CA TYR A 298 -20.07 -14.93 -9.70
C TYR A 298 -18.81 -15.78 -9.52
N TYR A 299 -18.95 -17.02 -9.05
CA TYR A 299 -17.84 -17.96 -8.93
C TYR A 299 -17.12 -18.15 -10.26
N ALA A 300 -17.86 -18.40 -11.35
CA ALA A 300 -17.25 -18.63 -12.66
C ALA A 300 -16.55 -17.38 -13.21
N LYS A 301 -17.01 -16.19 -12.81
CA LYS A 301 -16.50 -14.92 -13.33
C LYS A 301 -15.36 -14.32 -12.50
N PHE A 302 -15.37 -14.50 -11.19
CA PHE A 302 -14.46 -13.82 -10.26
C PHE A 302 -13.74 -14.75 -9.29
N VAL A 303 -14.22 -15.97 -9.02
CA VAL A 303 -13.55 -16.86 -8.03
C VAL A 303 -12.68 -17.88 -8.72
N TYR A 304 -13.19 -18.53 -9.77
CA TYR A 304 -12.45 -19.52 -10.55
C TYR A 304 -12.49 -19.15 -12.04
N SER A 305 -12.10 -17.89 -12.31
CA SER A 305 -11.98 -17.33 -13.65
C SER A 305 -10.80 -17.94 -14.44
N ALA A 306 -9.82 -18.50 -13.73
CA ALA A 306 -8.69 -19.24 -14.25
C ALA A 306 -8.42 -20.50 -13.40
N ASP A 307 -7.53 -21.38 -13.87
CA ASP A 307 -7.18 -22.63 -13.18
C ASP A 307 -6.21 -22.39 -12.01
N PHE A 308 -6.65 -21.61 -11.02
CA PHE A 308 -5.80 -21.11 -9.92
C PHE A 308 -5.17 -22.23 -9.06
N ILE A 309 -5.71 -23.45 -9.06
CA ILE A 309 -5.06 -24.58 -8.39
C ILE A 309 -3.69 -24.93 -9.02
N ASN A 310 -3.51 -24.59 -10.29
CA ASN A 310 -2.28 -24.75 -11.06
C ASN A 310 -1.64 -23.39 -11.41
N ALA A 311 -1.81 -22.39 -10.55
CA ALA A 311 -1.23 -21.05 -10.73
C ALA A 311 0.28 -21.09 -10.98
N GLU A 312 0.76 -20.18 -11.82
CA GLU A 312 2.18 -20.02 -12.16
C GLU A 312 3.00 -19.64 -10.91
N GLN A 313 2.44 -18.74 -10.10
CA GLN A 313 3.08 -18.24 -8.89
C GLN A 313 2.09 -18.26 -7.72
N ILE A 314 2.58 -18.61 -6.53
CA ILE A 314 1.81 -18.59 -5.29
C ILE A 314 2.56 -17.74 -4.26
N GLY A 315 1.96 -16.63 -3.86
CA GLY A 315 2.47 -15.69 -2.87
C GLY A 315 1.83 -15.91 -1.51
N TYR A 316 2.60 -15.76 -0.43
CA TYR A 316 2.12 -15.85 0.94
C TYR A 316 2.44 -14.55 1.66
N ASN A 317 1.44 -13.78 2.07
CA ASN A 317 1.60 -12.40 2.55
C ASN A 317 2.48 -11.55 1.62
N GLN A 318 2.35 -11.78 0.32
CA GLN A 318 3.02 -11.05 -0.75
C GLN A 318 1.97 -10.66 -1.77
N VAL A 319 2.09 -9.45 -2.32
CA VAL A 319 1.29 -9.01 -3.46
C VAL A 319 2.07 -9.35 -4.73
N LEU A 320 1.48 -10.17 -5.61
CA LEU A 320 2.10 -10.61 -6.87
C LEU A 320 1.52 -9.86 -8.08
N GLY A 321 0.19 -9.69 -8.14
CA GLY A 321 -0.50 -8.90 -9.15
C GLY A 321 -0.78 -7.49 -8.67
N PHE A 322 -0.27 -6.49 -9.40
CA PHE A 322 -0.54 -5.08 -9.17
C PHE A 322 -1.49 -4.53 -10.22
N GLY A 323 -2.63 -4.00 -9.76
CA GLY A 323 -3.62 -3.31 -10.59
C GLY A 323 -3.74 -1.83 -10.22
N ASN A 324 -4.73 -1.15 -10.80
CA ASN A 324 -4.97 0.29 -10.61
C ASN A 324 -5.69 0.64 -9.29
N MET A 325 -6.16 -0.38 -8.56
CA MET A 325 -6.93 -0.26 -7.31
C MET A 325 -6.04 -0.35 -6.07
N LEU A 326 -6.44 0.37 -5.01
CA LEU A 326 -5.74 0.38 -3.73
C LEU A 326 -5.83 -0.97 -3.03
N GLU A 327 -4.69 -1.48 -2.58
CA GLU A 327 -4.55 -2.68 -1.74
C GLU A 327 -4.82 -2.31 -0.27
N ASN A 328 -5.85 -2.89 0.36
CA ASN A 328 -6.22 -2.60 1.76
C ASN A 328 -6.46 -3.87 2.62
N GLN A 329 -6.20 -5.05 2.09
CA GLN A 329 -6.49 -6.33 2.73
C GLN A 329 -5.76 -6.53 4.07
N PHE A 330 -4.52 -6.06 4.20
CA PHE A 330 -3.79 -6.16 5.47
C PHE A 330 -4.29 -5.18 6.55
N GLU A 331 -5.04 -4.15 6.15
CA GLU A 331 -5.65 -3.19 7.07
C GLU A 331 -7.05 -3.64 7.51
N VAL A 332 -7.80 -4.26 6.59
CA VAL A 332 -9.19 -4.69 6.81
C VAL A 332 -9.29 -5.96 7.67
N TYR A 333 -8.42 -6.94 7.46
CA TYR A 333 -8.46 -8.21 8.18
C TYR A 333 -7.57 -8.20 9.44
N ASP A 334 -7.92 -9.01 10.43
CA ASP A 334 -7.24 -9.12 11.72
C ASP A 334 -6.08 -10.12 11.69
N ASN A 335 -4.86 -9.59 11.59
CA ASN A 335 -3.62 -10.38 11.51
C ASN A 335 -3.75 -11.51 10.46
N PRO A 336 -4.09 -11.17 9.20
CA PRO A 336 -4.39 -12.19 8.22
C PRO A 336 -3.13 -12.92 7.76
N ILE A 337 -3.33 -14.16 7.30
CA ILE A 337 -2.47 -14.75 6.29
C ILE A 337 -3.22 -14.74 4.97
N ILE A 338 -2.59 -14.22 3.93
CA ILE A 338 -3.17 -14.06 2.60
C ILE A 338 -2.35 -14.89 1.63
N VAL A 339 -3.03 -15.73 0.85
CA VAL A 339 -2.42 -16.56 -0.18
C VAL A 339 -2.91 -16.08 -1.54
N GLU A 340 -2.00 -15.58 -2.37
CA GLU A 340 -2.29 -15.11 -3.72
C GLU A 340 -1.86 -16.15 -4.75
N TYR A 341 -2.78 -16.52 -5.64
CA TYR A 341 -2.57 -17.41 -6.78
C TYR A 341 -2.56 -16.56 -8.03
N TYR A 342 -1.43 -16.47 -8.72
CA TYR A 342 -1.19 -15.49 -9.78
C TYR A 342 -0.84 -16.15 -11.12
N PHE A 343 -1.37 -15.58 -12.20
CA PHE A 343 -0.98 -15.84 -13.58
C PHE A 343 -0.54 -14.53 -14.23
N SER A 344 0.63 -14.51 -14.89
CA SER A 344 1.15 -13.30 -15.53
C SER A 344 0.44 -12.88 -16.82
N GLY A 345 -0.49 -13.71 -17.32
CA GLY A 345 -1.21 -13.55 -18.58
C GLY A 345 -1.38 -14.89 -19.29
N PHE A 346 -2.27 -14.95 -20.29
CA PHE A 346 -2.65 -16.19 -20.97
C PHE A 346 -2.41 -16.13 -22.49
N ASP A 347 -2.90 -15.08 -23.14
CA ASP A 347 -2.72 -14.84 -24.57
C ASP A 347 -1.63 -13.79 -24.80
N PRO A 348 -0.52 -14.15 -25.49
CA PRO A 348 0.56 -13.22 -25.80
C PRO A 348 0.11 -11.95 -26.55
N VAL A 349 -1.01 -11.98 -27.26
CA VAL A 349 -1.56 -10.79 -27.96
C VAL A 349 -1.96 -9.70 -26.97
N TYR A 350 -2.29 -10.04 -25.73
CA TYR A 350 -2.60 -9.07 -24.69
C TYR A 350 -1.35 -8.59 -23.95
N GLU A 351 -0.14 -9.08 -24.30
CA GLU A 351 1.14 -8.64 -23.71
C GLU A 351 1.13 -8.61 -22.17
N GLY A 352 0.44 -9.57 -21.54
CA GLY A 352 0.30 -9.67 -20.09
C GLY A 352 -0.82 -8.81 -19.48
N MET A 353 -1.55 -8.01 -20.27
CA MET A 353 -2.75 -7.26 -19.81
C MET A 353 -3.95 -8.16 -19.49
N ASP A 354 -3.83 -9.47 -19.66
CA ASP A 354 -4.83 -10.46 -19.27
C ASP A 354 -4.43 -11.24 -18.01
N TRP A 355 -3.46 -10.71 -17.24
CA TRP A 355 -3.09 -11.28 -15.94
C TRP A 355 -4.30 -11.37 -14.99
N GLN A 356 -4.31 -12.41 -14.16
CA GLN A 356 -5.35 -12.67 -13.18
C GLN A 356 -4.76 -13.21 -11.89
N SER A 357 -5.43 -12.93 -10.78
CA SER A 357 -5.06 -13.41 -9.47
C SER A 357 -6.27 -13.64 -8.58
N LEU A 358 -6.16 -14.63 -7.71
CA LEU A 358 -7.12 -14.89 -6.65
C LEU A 358 -6.40 -14.90 -5.30
N ARG A 359 -6.91 -14.15 -4.33
CA ARG A 359 -6.38 -14.13 -2.96
C ARG A 359 -7.36 -14.80 -2.01
N LEU A 360 -6.86 -15.77 -1.25
CA LEU A 360 -7.55 -16.38 -0.14
C LEU A 360 -7.04 -15.74 1.16
N VAL A 361 -7.95 -15.20 1.96
CA VAL A 361 -7.63 -14.54 3.23
C VAL A 361 -8.03 -15.42 4.40
N PHE A 362 -7.08 -15.66 5.29
CA PHE A 362 -7.25 -16.47 6.48
C PHE A 362 -7.05 -15.65 7.73
N GLU A 363 -7.94 -15.79 8.71
CA GLU A 363 -7.77 -15.25 10.05
C GLU A 363 -7.81 -16.39 11.07
N LYS A 364 -7.09 -16.20 12.18
CA LYS A 364 -7.06 -17.19 13.25
C LYS A 364 -8.36 -17.13 14.06
N TYR A 365 -9.02 -18.28 14.21
CA TYR A 365 -10.17 -18.48 15.09
C TYR A 365 -9.86 -19.65 16.02
N GLU A 366 -9.80 -19.38 17.32
CA GLU A 366 -9.24 -20.30 18.31
C GLU A 366 -7.82 -20.72 17.90
N ASP A 367 -7.54 -22.01 17.72
CA ASP A 367 -6.23 -22.52 17.32
C ASP A 367 -6.13 -22.88 15.83
N GLU A 368 -7.14 -22.54 15.03
CA GLU A 368 -7.20 -22.90 13.61
C GLU A 368 -7.32 -21.66 12.70
N TRP A 369 -6.72 -21.75 11.51
CA TRP A 369 -6.88 -20.72 10.47
C TRP A 369 -8.16 -20.96 9.68
N ARG A 370 -8.96 -19.92 9.53
CA ARG A 370 -10.26 -19.96 8.85
C ARG A 370 -10.31 -18.99 7.69
N LEU A 371 -10.90 -19.42 6.59
CA LEU A 371 -11.16 -18.61 5.42
C LEU A 371 -12.17 -17.51 5.78
N THR A 372 -11.75 -16.25 5.66
CA THR A 372 -12.60 -15.07 5.92
C THR A 372 -12.77 -14.20 4.68
N GLY A 373 -11.94 -14.36 3.65
CA GLY A 373 -12.05 -13.55 2.43
C GLY A 373 -11.62 -14.30 1.17
N ILE A 374 -12.29 -13.99 0.07
CA ILE A 374 -11.91 -14.36 -1.30
C ILE A 374 -11.92 -13.06 -2.11
N ILE A 375 -10.75 -12.68 -2.62
CA ILE A 375 -10.54 -11.42 -3.33
C ILE A 375 -10.04 -11.76 -4.73
N HIS A 376 -10.80 -11.35 -5.75
CA HIS A 376 -10.33 -11.41 -7.12
C HIS A 376 -9.49 -10.18 -7.44
N ASN A 377 -8.52 -10.33 -8.32
CA ASN A 377 -7.84 -9.19 -8.91
C ASN A 377 -7.37 -9.55 -10.33
N GLN A 378 -7.47 -8.59 -11.22
CA GLN A 378 -7.11 -8.73 -12.62
C GLN A 378 -6.81 -7.35 -13.18
N TRP A 379 -6.22 -7.30 -14.36
CA TRP A 379 -6.20 -6.06 -15.10
C TRP A 379 -7.63 -5.62 -15.47
N THR A 380 -7.88 -4.32 -15.32
CA THR A 380 -9.13 -3.64 -15.64
C THR A 380 -8.84 -2.33 -16.37
N ILE A 381 -9.77 -1.91 -17.24
CA ILE A 381 -9.61 -0.87 -18.27
C ILE A 381 -9.92 0.53 -17.74
#